data_AF-A0A941PGT1-F1
#
_entry.id   AF-A0A941PGT1-F1
#
_cell.length_a   1.000
_cell.length_b   1.000
_cell.length_c   1.000
_cell.angle_alpha   90.00
_cell.angle_beta   90.00
_cell.angle_gamma   90.00
#
_symmetry.space_group_name_H-M   'P 1'
#
loop_
_entity.id
_entity.type
_entity.pdbx_description
1 polymer ?
#
loop_
_entity_poly.entity_id
_entity_poly.type
_entity_poly.pdbx_seq_one_letter_code
_entity_poly.pdbx_strand_id
1 'polypeptide(L)' 'STWSPVLKKYIALAHLQRPHYEPGSEVMMEITVEHHRKHAPAKVVRLPFYDPAWKKQ' A
#
# COMPACT_ATOMS: atom_id res chain seq x y z
N SER A 1 0.11 -6.55 -5.77
CA SER A 1 -0.83 -5.59 -5.17
C SER A 1 -2.26 -6.06 -5.45
N THR A 2 -3.25 -5.56 -4.73
CA THR A 2 -4.67 -5.88 -4.97
C THR A 2 -5.56 -4.66 -4.72
N TRP A 3 -6.75 -4.65 -5.29
CA TRP A 3 -7.78 -3.63 -5.03
C TRP A 3 -8.56 -3.99 -3.77
N SER A 4 -8.70 -3.05 -2.83
CA SER A 4 -9.61 -3.19 -1.70
C SER A 4 -10.96 -2.56 -2.03
N PRO A 5 -12.05 -3.34 -2.16
CA PRO A 5 -13.38 -2.78 -2.40
C PRO A 5 -13.90 -1.93 -1.24
N VAL A 6 -13.44 -2.20 -0.02
CA VAL A 6 -13.83 -1.49 1.20
C VAL A 6 -13.13 -0.13 1.27
N LEU A 7 -11.82 -0.11 1.07
CA LEU A 7 -11.02 1.11 1.18
C LEU A 7 -11.06 1.98 -0.09
N LYS A 8 -11.50 1.41 -1.22
CA LYS A 8 -11.42 2.02 -2.57
C LYS A 8 -9.99 2.45 -2.92
N LYS A 9 -9.01 1.61 -2.56
CA LYS A 9 -7.58 1.86 -2.74
C LYS A 9 -6.86 0.59 -3.16
N TYR A 10 -5.81 0.75 -3.96
CA TYR A 10 -4.83 -0.31 -4.17
C TYR A 10 -3.96 -0.48 -2.93
N ILE A 11 -3.82 -1.72 -2.48
CA ILE A 11 -3.03 -2.10 -1.32
C ILE A 11 -2.00 -3.17 -1.69
N ALA A 12 -0.90 -3.20 -0.96
CA ALA A 12 0.13 -4.21 -1.09
C ALA A 12 0.76 -4.49 0.27
N LEU A 13 1.21 -5.74 0.48
CA LEU A 13 2.13 -6.10 1.53
C LEU A 13 3.50 -6.26 0.89
N ALA A 14 4.51 -5.64 1.49
CA ALA A 14 5.87 -5.65 0.98
C ALA A 14 6.87 -5.61 2.14
N HIS A 15 8.05 -6.20 1.93
CA HIS A 15 9.20 -5.99 2.79
C HIS A 15 10.00 -4.80 2.23
N LEU A 16 10.35 -3.85 3.10
CA LEU A 16 11.10 -2.66 2.74
C LEU A 16 12.44 -2.67 3.48
N GLN A 17 13.49 -2.23 2.78
CA GLN A 17 14.80 -2.07 3.36
C GLN A 17 14.88 -0.76 4.17
N ARG A 18 15.78 -0.71 5.15
CA ARG A 18 16.13 0.55 5.81
C ARG A 18 16.79 1.50 4.79
N PRO A 19 16.50 2.82 4.80
CA PRO A 19 15.64 3.56 5.75
C PRO A 19 14.17 3.69 5.34
N HIS A 20 13.72 3.09 4.24
CA HIS A 20 12.44 3.40 3.59
C HIS A 20 11.19 2.76 4.23
N TYR A 21 11.33 2.08 5.37
CA TYR A 21 10.25 1.31 6.01
C TYR A 21 9.40 2.13 6.99
N GLU A 22 9.77 3.38 7.26
CA GLU A 22 9.06 4.20 8.24
C GLU A 22 7.65 4.54 7.75
N PRO A 23 6.60 4.37 8.58
CA PRO A 23 5.25 4.80 8.23
C PRO A 23 5.25 6.28 7.84
N GLY A 24 4.65 6.60 6.69
CA GLY A 24 4.70 7.93 6.11
C GLY A 24 5.63 8.06 4.91
N SER A 25 6.63 7.19 4.79
CA SER A 25 7.57 7.18 3.67
C SER A 25 6.86 6.99 2.34
N GLU A 26 7.24 7.78 1.34
CA GLU A 26 6.81 7.59 -0.03
C GLU A 26 7.73 6.59 -0.74
N VAL A 27 7.13 5.61 -1.40
CA VAL A 27 7.82 4.59 -2.19
C VAL A 27 7.16 4.50 -3.56
N MET A 28 7.95 4.20 -4.58
CA MET A 28 7.44 4.04 -5.94
C MET A 28 7.29 2.56 -6.27
N MET A 29 6.10 2.16 -6.72
CA MET A 29 5.82 0.80 -7.17
C MET A 29 5.73 0.77 -8.70
N GLU A 30 6.51 -0.09 -9.35
CA GLU A 30 6.35 -0.35 -10.79
C GLU A 30 5.00 -1.06 -11.02
N ILE A 31 4.20 -0.50 -11.92
CA ILE A 31 2.95 -1.06 -12.40
C ILE A 31 2.94 -1.05 -13.92
N THR A 32 2.39 -2.10 -14.52
CA THR A 32 2.18 -2.15 -15.97
C THR A 32 0.75 -1.70 -16.27
N VAL A 33 0.62 -0.68 -17.11
CA VAL A 33 -0.66 -0.18 -17.60
C VAL A 33 -0.61 -0.25 -19.13
N GLU A 34 -1.51 -1.01 -19.75
CA GLU A 34 -1.55 -1.19 -21.20
C GLU A 34 -0.19 -1.57 -21.81
N HIS A 35 0.53 -2.52 -21.21
CA HIS A 35 1.90 -2.93 -21.61
C HIS A 35 3.01 -1.88 -21.40
N HIS A 36 2.70 -0.71 -20.84
CA HIS A 36 3.68 0.31 -20.49
C HIS A 36 4.00 0.28 -19.00
N ARG A 37 5.31 0.24 -18.67
CA ARG A 37 5.78 0.38 -17.29
C ARG A 37 5.58 1.80 -16.81
N LYS A 38 5.00 1.95 -15.63
CA LYS A 38 4.78 3.21 -14.94
C LYS A 38 5.15 3.05 -13.46
N HIS A 39 5.46 4.16 -12.80
CA HIS A 39 5.66 4.18 -11.37
C HIS A 39 4.45 4.83 -10.70
N ALA A 40 3.82 4.11 -9.79
CA ALA A 40 2.77 4.63 -8.93
C ALA A 40 3.33 4.95 -7.54
N PRO A 41 3.11 6.17 -7.01
CA PRO A 41 3.48 6.49 -5.64
C PRO A 41 2.62 5.69 -4.66
N ALA A 42 3.25 5.21 -3.60
CA ALA A 42 2.62 4.50 -2.50
C ALA A 42 3.18 5.02 -1.18
N LYS A 43 2.37 4.93 -0.12
CA LYS A 43 2.72 5.40 1.21
C LYS A 43 2.84 4.21 2.16
N VAL A 44 3.93 4.13 2.90
CA VAL A 44 4.10 3.11 3.93
C VAL A 44 3.13 3.41 5.07
N VAL A 45 2.35 2.41 5.48
CA VAL A 45 1.34 2.53 6.54
C VAL A 45 1.52 1.44 7.58
N ARG A 46 1.10 1.72 8.82
CA ARG A 46 1.12 0.75 9.91
C ARG A 46 0.07 -0.34 9.66
N LEU A 47 0.41 -1.58 10.01
CA LEU A 47 -0.52 -2.69 10.03
C LEU A 47 -1.22 -2.80 11.40
N PRO A 48 -2.50 -3.19 11.46
CA PRO A 48 -3.39 -3.40 10.32
C PRO A 48 -3.79 -2.07 9.64
N PHE A 49 -3.80 -2.05 8.30
CA PHE A 49 -4.17 -0.86 7.53
C PHE A 49 -5.69 -0.59 7.50
N TYR A 50 -6.51 -1.47 8.08
CA TYR A 50 -7.96 -1.32 8.26
C TYR A 50 -8.38 -1.95 9.59
N ASP A 51 -8.81 -1.11 10.53
CA ASP A 51 -9.17 -1.51 11.90
C ASP A 51 -10.46 -0.80 12.35
N PRO A 52 -11.64 -1.27 11.89
CA PRO A 52 -12.90 -0.63 12.24
C PRO A 52 -13.33 -1.00 13.67
N ALA A 53 -13.93 -0.04 14.39
CA ALA A 53 -14.30 -0.20 15.79
C ALA A 53 -15.23 -1.40 16.06
N TRP A 54 -16.12 -1.73 15.13
CA TRP A 54 -17.07 -2.85 15.25
C TRP A 54 -16.42 -4.23 15.21
N LYS A 55 -15.16 -4.36 14.77
CA LYS A 55 -14.43 -5.64 14.76
C LYS A 55 -13.77 -5.99 16.09
N LYS A 56 -13.79 -5.09 17.07
CA LYS A 56 -13.13 -5.27 18.38
C LYS A 56 -14.09 -5.77 19.48
N GLN A 57 -15.31 -6.16 19.09
CA GLN A 57 -16.38 -6.58 20.00
C GLN A 57 -16.55 -8.09 20.00
#